data_AF-A0A0D5A1R2-F1
#
_entry.id   AF-A0A0D5A1R2-F1
#
_cell.length_a   1.000
_cell.length_b   1.000
_cell.length_c   1.000
_cell.angle_alpha   90.00
_cell.angle_beta   90.00
_cell.angle_gamma   90.00
#
_symmetry.space_group_name_H-M   'P 1'
#
loop_
_entity.id
_entity.type
_entity.pdbx_description
1 polymer ?
#
loop_
_entity_poly.entity_id
_entity_poly.type
_entity_poly.pdbx_seq_one_letter_code
_entity_poly.pdbx_strand_id
1 'polypeptide(L)'
;MSCGLLPRWGARHRCLSPPEDLDDAHDTAAAGTRLTLRERGDLSRRIPDLCPPGRDPKLTTRLQEWWTLPDFAAFRAEVKKVFKADIPLAERSAWEDWITRDRAEIARLSAEIAKAEAQIDSIVYGLFDLTPDEIALLESVV
;
A
#
# COMPACT_ATOMS: atom_id res chain seq x y z
N MET A 1 3.22 21.04 -55.00
CA MET A 1 2.53 21.39 -53.73
C MET A 1 2.10 20.07 -53.10
N SER A 2 2.90 19.58 -52.16
CA SER A 2 2.66 18.29 -51.52
C SER A 2 1.57 18.44 -50.45
N CYS A 3 0.47 17.70 -50.60
CA CYS A 3 -0.52 17.50 -49.56
C CYS A 3 0.10 16.60 -48.47
N GLY A 4 0.38 17.17 -47.30
CA GLY A 4 0.84 16.44 -46.13
C GLY A 4 -0.29 15.62 -45.51
N LEU A 5 0.01 14.37 -45.17
CA LEU A 5 -0.84 13.52 -44.34
C LEU A 5 -1.05 14.18 -42.97
N LEU A 6 -2.32 14.48 -42.64
CA LEU A 6 -2.74 14.80 -41.29
C LEU A 6 -3.00 13.49 -40.51
N PRO A 7 -2.64 13.41 -39.22
CA PRO A 7 -2.84 12.22 -38.41
C PRO A 7 -4.33 11.94 -38.13
N ARG A 8 -4.64 10.64 -38.10
CA ARG A 8 -5.92 9.97 -37.87
C ARG A 8 -6.48 10.19 -36.45
N TRP A 9 -6.66 11.43 -36.02
CA TRP A 9 -7.15 11.78 -34.66
C TRP A 9 -8.42 12.66 -34.73
N GLY A 10 -9.39 12.29 -35.57
CA GLY A 10 -10.51 13.21 -35.86
C GLY A 10 -11.88 12.63 -36.18
N ALA A 11 -12.17 11.34 -36.04
CA ALA A 11 -13.45 10.82 -36.54
C ALA A 11 -14.16 9.72 -35.73
N ARG A 12 -13.64 9.27 -34.58
CA ARG A 12 -14.25 8.18 -33.80
C ARG A 12 -14.42 8.43 -32.31
N HIS A 13 -14.15 9.64 -31.81
CA HIS A 13 -14.55 10.00 -30.44
C HIS A 13 -16.01 10.44 -30.44
N ARG A 14 -16.91 9.47 -30.70
CA ARG A 14 -18.27 9.53 -30.20
C ARG A 14 -18.14 9.69 -28.68
N CYS A 15 -18.74 10.74 -28.12
CA CYS A 15 -18.79 11.05 -26.70
C CYS A 15 -18.78 9.75 -25.88
N LEU A 16 -17.62 9.40 -25.34
CA LEU A 16 -17.55 8.42 -24.29
C LEU A 16 -18.27 9.11 -23.14
N SER A 17 -19.46 8.60 -22.77
CA SER A 17 -20.06 8.95 -21.49
C SER A 17 -18.94 8.83 -20.45
N PRO A 18 -18.81 9.76 -19.49
CA PRO A 18 -17.89 9.57 -18.39
C PRO A 18 -18.16 8.17 -17.83
N PRO A 19 -17.13 7.35 -17.56
CA PRO A 19 -17.36 6.21 -16.69
C PRO A 19 -17.93 6.80 -15.40
N GLU A 20 -19.21 6.52 -15.12
CA GLU A 20 -19.94 7.09 -13.96
C GLU A 20 -19.39 6.59 -12.62
N ASP A 21 -18.26 5.87 -12.62
CA ASP A 21 -17.66 5.19 -11.47
C ASP A 21 -16.15 5.48 -11.33
N LEU A 22 -15.67 6.63 -11.78
CA LEU A 22 -14.32 7.10 -11.42
C LEU A 22 -14.33 7.61 -9.97
N ASP A 23 -14.28 6.66 -9.04
CA ASP A 23 -14.25 6.90 -7.59
C ASP A 23 -12.84 7.36 -7.14
N ASP A 24 -12.21 8.30 -7.88
CA ASP A 24 -10.82 8.74 -7.71
C ASP A 24 -10.50 9.23 -6.28
N ALA A 25 -11.52 9.73 -5.57
CA ALA A 25 -11.41 10.21 -4.20
C ALA A 25 -11.26 9.07 -3.17
N HIS A 26 -11.81 7.89 -3.46
CA HIS A 26 -11.73 6.74 -2.58
C HIS A 26 -10.32 6.13 -2.57
N ASP A 27 -9.66 6.12 -3.72
CA ASP A 27 -8.35 5.47 -3.89
C ASP A 27 -7.21 6.27 -3.24
N THR A 28 -7.25 7.60 -3.36
CA THR A 28 -6.31 8.46 -2.63
C THR A 28 -6.53 8.41 -1.12
N ALA A 29 -7.78 8.22 -0.68
CA ALA A 29 -8.10 8.05 0.74
C ALA A 29 -7.57 6.71 1.29
N ALA A 30 -7.69 5.60 0.56
CA ALA A 30 -7.16 4.30 0.97
C ALA A 30 -5.62 4.32 1.08
N ALA A 31 -4.94 4.88 0.08
CA ALA A 31 -3.49 5.04 0.08
C ALA A 31 -3.01 5.93 1.24
N GLY A 32 -3.68 7.07 1.47
CA GLY A 32 -3.41 7.96 2.60
C GLY A 32 -3.62 7.27 3.94
N THR A 33 -4.74 6.57 4.11
CA THR A 33 -5.06 5.83 5.35
C THR A 33 -4.00 4.78 5.63
N ARG A 34 -3.59 4.00 4.61
CA ARG A 34 -2.53 2.98 4.76
C ARG A 34 -1.20 3.60 5.20
N LEU A 35 -0.80 4.73 4.61
CA LEU A 35 0.42 5.45 4.99
C LEU A 35 0.34 5.94 6.44
N THR A 36 -0.78 6.55 6.83
CA THR A 36 -0.96 7.03 8.21
C THR A 36 -0.92 5.90 9.22
N LEU A 37 -1.49 4.74 8.92
CA LEU A 37 -1.46 3.58 9.81
C LEU A 37 -0.03 3.02 9.96
N ARG A 38 0.76 3.01 8.89
CA ARG A 38 2.16 2.58 8.89
C ARG A 38 3.05 3.55 9.68
N GLU A 39 3.00 4.84 9.36
CA GLU A 39 3.93 5.84 9.91
C GLU A 39 3.49 6.40 11.27
N ARG A 40 2.18 6.60 11.43
CA ARG A 40 1.59 7.30 12.57
C ARG A 40 0.51 6.49 13.25
N GLY A 41 0.40 5.19 12.99
CA GLY A 41 -0.56 4.31 13.66
C GLY A 41 -0.31 4.23 15.16
N ASP A 42 -1.34 3.81 15.91
CA ASP A 42 -1.25 3.65 17.36
C ASP A 42 -0.10 2.73 17.75
N LEU A 43 0.12 1.66 16.99
CA LEU A 43 1.25 0.75 17.20
C LEU A 43 2.60 1.47 17.00
N SER A 44 2.81 2.13 15.86
CA SER A 44 4.07 2.80 15.54
C SER A 44 4.48 3.85 16.58
N ARG A 45 3.50 4.56 17.18
CA ARG A 45 3.75 5.52 18.26
C ARG A 45 4.11 4.87 19.60
N ARG A 46 3.67 3.63 19.82
CA ARG A 46 3.89 2.87 21.06
C ARG A 46 5.14 1.99 21.04
N ILE A 47 5.68 1.65 19.86
CA ILE A 47 6.91 0.83 19.77
C ILE A 47 8.07 1.43 20.59
N PRO A 48 8.30 2.77 20.60
CA PRO A 48 9.29 3.39 21.48
C PRO A 48 9.09 3.13 22.98
N ASP A 49 7.87 2.88 23.45
CA ASP A 49 7.55 2.64 24.87
C ASP A 49 8.13 1.30 25.36
N LEU A 50 8.47 0.39 24.44
CA LEU A 50 9.17 -0.86 24.76
C LEU A 50 10.67 -0.64 25.07
N CYS A 51 11.18 0.58 24.86
CA CYS A 51 12.55 0.93 25.21
C CYS A 51 12.66 1.15 26.73
N PRO A 52 13.58 0.45 27.44
CA PRO A 52 13.76 0.65 28.86
C PRO A 52 14.26 2.08 29.19
N PRO A 53 13.92 2.64 30.36
CA PRO A 53 14.36 3.97 30.76
C PRO A 53 15.89 4.03 30.83
N GLY A 54 16.48 5.11 30.30
CA GLY A 54 17.93 5.30 30.23
C GLY A 54 18.58 4.87 28.91
N ARG A 55 17.78 4.58 27.88
CA ARG A 55 18.25 4.39 26.50
C ARG A 55 17.50 5.27 25.50
N ASP A 56 18.20 5.59 24.42
CA ASP A 56 17.61 6.25 23.26
C ASP A 56 16.69 5.26 22.50
N PRO A 57 15.39 5.56 22.31
CA PRO A 57 14.44 4.68 21.61
C PRO A 57 14.67 4.70 20.08
N LYS A 58 15.91 4.46 19.63
CA LYS A 58 16.25 4.43 18.22
C LYS A 58 15.72 3.16 17.56
N LEU A 59 14.70 3.32 16.72
CA LEU A 59 14.11 2.24 15.94
C LEU A 59 15.03 1.84 14.78
N THR A 60 15.12 0.54 14.50
CA THR A 60 15.71 0.02 13.26
C THR A 60 14.70 0.11 12.13
N THR A 61 15.16 0.08 10.88
CA THR A 61 14.28 0.03 9.69
C THR A 61 13.26 -1.10 9.79
N ARG A 62 13.64 -2.26 10.34
CA ARG A 62 12.70 -3.39 10.54
C ARG A 62 11.58 -3.10 11.54
N LEU A 63 11.84 -2.34 12.59
CA LEU A 63 10.80 -1.94 13.55
C LEU A 63 9.98 -0.75 13.03
N GLN A 64 10.57 0.11 12.19
CA GLN A 64 9.82 1.12 11.46
C GLN A 64 8.86 0.47 10.47
N GLU A 65 9.30 -0.58 9.78
CA GLU A 65 8.52 -1.37 8.83
C GLU A 65 7.92 -2.62 9.46
N TRP A 66 7.44 -2.52 10.71
CA TRP A 66 7.00 -3.68 11.51
C TRP A 66 5.91 -4.53 10.83
N TRP A 67 5.13 -3.97 9.91
CA TRP A 67 4.11 -4.67 9.11
C TRP A 67 4.69 -5.66 8.10
N THR A 68 5.98 -5.55 7.76
CA THR A 68 6.69 -6.47 6.84
C THR A 68 7.16 -7.76 7.52
N LEU A 69 7.20 -7.78 8.86
CA LEU A 69 7.61 -8.96 9.61
C LEU A 69 6.59 -10.10 9.40
N PRO A 70 6.97 -11.38 9.45
CA PRO A 70 6.04 -12.46 9.19
C PRO A 70 5.03 -12.67 10.33
N ASP A 71 5.47 -12.57 11.59
CA ASP A 71 4.67 -12.92 12.76
C ASP A 71 5.06 -12.10 14.02
N PHE A 72 4.30 -12.28 15.09
CA PHE A 72 4.57 -11.65 16.39
C PHE A 72 5.91 -12.09 17.00
N ALA A 73 6.36 -13.33 16.74
CA ALA A 73 7.62 -13.83 17.26
C ALA A 73 8.83 -13.10 16.62
N ALA A 74 8.77 -12.80 15.33
CA ALA A 74 9.75 -12.02 14.59
C ALA A 74 9.77 -10.56 15.07
N PHE A 75 8.58 -9.97 15.31
CA PHE A 75 8.48 -8.64 15.93
C PHE A 75 9.16 -8.60 17.30
N ARG A 76 8.80 -9.55 18.18
CA ARG A 76 9.39 -9.65 19.51
C ARG A 76 10.90 -9.91 19.47
N ALA A 77 11.39 -10.70 18.51
CA ALA A 77 12.82 -10.93 18.33
C ALA A 77 13.56 -9.65 17.95
N GLU A 78 13.00 -8.82 17.07
CA GLU A 78 13.60 -7.53 16.72
C GLU A 78 13.53 -6.54 17.90
N VAL A 79 12.42 -6.49 18.65
CA VAL A 79 12.30 -5.72 19.91
C VAL A 79 13.41 -6.11 20.90
N LYS A 80 13.58 -7.42 21.16
CA LYS A 80 14.67 -7.93 22.02
C LYS A 80 16.05 -7.54 21.52
N LYS A 81 16.26 -7.60 20.22
CA LYS A 81 17.54 -7.27 19.61
C LYS A 81 17.89 -5.79 19.75
N VAL A 82 16.92 -4.90 19.54
CA VAL A 82 17.07 -3.45 19.53
C VAL A 82 17.09 -2.88 20.95
N PHE A 83 16.05 -3.15 21.73
CA PHE A 83 15.91 -2.57 23.07
C PHE A 83 16.66 -3.36 24.15
N LYS A 84 17.15 -4.57 23.85
CA LYS A 84 17.71 -5.52 24.84
C LYS A 84 16.74 -5.81 26.00
N ALA A 85 15.45 -5.60 25.75
CA ALA A 85 14.33 -5.82 26.64
C ALA A 85 13.28 -6.66 25.92
N ASP A 86 12.48 -7.40 26.67
CA ASP A 86 11.40 -8.22 26.13
C ASP A 86 10.04 -7.65 26.53
N ILE A 87 9.02 -7.95 25.73
CA ILE A 87 7.63 -7.59 26.04
C ILE A 87 7.17 -8.44 27.24
N PRO A 88 6.72 -7.82 28.35
CA PRO A 88 6.20 -8.53 29.52
C PRO A 88 5.07 -9.48 29.13
N LEU A 89 5.03 -10.69 29.72
CA LEU A 89 4.04 -11.71 29.36
C LEU A 89 2.59 -11.19 29.48
N ALA A 90 2.31 -10.35 30.48
CA ALA A 90 1.00 -9.75 30.72
C ALA A 90 0.51 -8.85 29.58
N GLU A 91 1.43 -8.27 28.79
CA GLU A 91 1.11 -7.34 27.70
C GLU A 91 1.14 -8.01 26.32
N ARG A 92 1.67 -9.24 26.22
CA ARG A 92 1.89 -9.89 24.92
C ARG A 92 0.62 -10.05 24.11
N SER A 93 -0.47 -10.47 24.74
CA SER A 93 -1.75 -10.63 24.06
C SER A 93 -2.25 -9.30 23.48
N ALA A 94 -2.17 -8.21 24.24
CA ALA A 94 -2.58 -6.89 23.76
C ALA A 94 -1.72 -6.41 22.57
N TRP A 95 -0.40 -6.63 22.63
CA TRP A 95 0.50 -6.31 21.52
C TRP A 95 0.21 -7.17 20.28
N GLU A 96 -0.02 -8.46 20.46
CA GLU A 96 -0.36 -9.39 19.38
C GLU A 96 -1.70 -9.02 18.73
N ASP A 97 -2.70 -8.64 19.52
CA ASP A 97 -4.01 -8.19 19.06
C ASP A 97 -3.89 -6.90 18.23
N TRP A 98 -3.12 -5.92 18.71
CA TRP A 98 -2.88 -4.67 17.96
C TRP A 98 -2.16 -4.91 16.65
N ILE A 99 -1.10 -5.73 16.66
CA ILE A 99 -0.34 -6.08 15.45
C ILE A 99 -1.24 -6.79 14.45
N THR A 100 -2.05 -7.75 14.91
CA THR A 100 -2.95 -8.51 14.05
C THR A 100 -4.02 -7.62 13.43
N ARG A 101 -4.65 -6.76 14.24
CA ARG A 101 -5.65 -5.79 13.78
C ARG A 101 -5.08 -4.85 12.72
N ASP A 102 -3.95 -4.20 13.02
CA ASP A 102 -3.38 -3.19 12.13
C ASP A 102 -2.83 -3.84 10.85
N ARG A 103 -2.32 -5.07 10.91
CA ARG A 103 -1.95 -5.85 9.71
C ARG A 103 -3.14 -6.17 8.82
N ALA A 104 -4.24 -6.62 9.42
CA ALA A 104 -5.45 -6.91 8.67
C ALA A 104 -5.94 -5.65 7.95
N GLU A 105 -5.88 -4.50 8.62
CA GLU A 105 -6.25 -3.21 8.01
C GLU A 105 -5.29 -2.78 6.90
N ILE A 106 -3.97 -2.90 7.10
CA ILE A 106 -2.97 -2.64 6.04
C ILE A 106 -3.21 -3.55 4.83
N ALA A 107 -3.52 -4.83 5.06
CA ALA A 107 -3.81 -5.79 4.00
C ALA A 107 -5.10 -5.43 3.24
N ARG A 108 -6.17 -5.05 3.97
CA ARG A 108 -7.43 -4.58 3.40
C ARG A 108 -7.22 -3.38 2.48
N LEU A 109 -6.57 -2.33 2.99
CA LEU A 109 -6.26 -1.12 2.23
C LEU A 109 -5.35 -1.41 1.03
N SER A 110 -4.41 -2.35 1.16
CA SER A 110 -3.53 -2.73 0.04
C SER A 110 -4.30 -3.47 -1.06
N ALA A 111 -5.26 -4.33 -0.70
CA ALA A 111 -6.13 -4.99 -1.67
C ALA A 111 -7.06 -4.01 -2.38
N GLU A 112 -7.55 -3.01 -1.66
CA GLU A 112 -8.39 -1.93 -2.21
C GLU A 112 -7.62 -1.08 -3.22
N ILE A 113 -6.37 -0.71 -2.89
CA ILE A 113 -5.46 -0.01 -3.81
C ILE A 113 -5.14 -0.87 -5.04
N ALA A 114 -4.83 -2.15 -4.87
CA ALA A 114 -4.54 -3.03 -6.01
C ALA A 114 -5.76 -3.20 -6.94
N LYS A 115 -6.97 -3.21 -6.37
CA LYS A 115 -8.20 -3.23 -7.16
C LYS A 115 -8.36 -1.94 -7.98
N ALA A 116 -8.10 -0.79 -7.37
CA ALA A 116 -8.14 0.50 -8.04
C ALA A 116 -7.08 0.60 -9.15
N GLU A 117 -5.85 0.16 -8.88
CA GLU A 117 -4.76 0.09 -9.87
C GLU A 117 -5.20 -0.74 -11.10
N ALA A 118 -5.81 -1.92 -10.88
CA ALA A 118 -6.32 -2.74 -11.97
C ALA A 118 -7.48 -2.09 -12.75
N GLN A 119 -8.33 -1.30 -12.08
CA GLN A 119 -9.39 -0.53 -12.75
C GLN A 119 -8.81 0.57 -13.64
N ILE A 120 -7.79 1.28 -13.15
CA ILE A 120 -7.08 2.30 -13.92
C ILE A 120 -6.43 1.65 -15.14
N ASP A 121 -5.72 0.53 -14.98
CA ASP A 121 -5.09 -0.20 -16.09
C ASP A 121 -6.13 -0.59 -17.15
N SER A 122 -7.28 -1.13 -16.74
CA SER A 122 -8.37 -1.47 -17.66
C SER A 122 -8.91 -0.27 -18.44
N ILE A 123 -9.03 0.89 -17.78
CA ILE A 123 -9.47 2.13 -18.44
C ILE A 123 -8.42 2.63 -19.42
N VAL A 124 -7.14 2.59 -19.04
CA VAL A 124 -6.01 2.99 -19.91
C VAL A 124 -5.96 2.09 -21.14
N TYR A 125 -6.04 0.77 -20.96
CA TYR A 125 -6.05 -0.17 -22.08
C TYR A 125 -7.23 0.07 -23.03
N GLY A 126 -8.42 0.34 -22.47
CA GLY A 126 -9.60 0.70 -23.26
C GLY A 126 -9.47 2.02 -24.01
N LEU A 127 -8.84 3.04 -23.41
CA LEU A 127 -8.67 4.36 -24.04
C LEU A 127 -7.74 4.32 -25.26
N PHE A 128 -6.74 3.44 -25.23
CA PHE A 128 -5.76 3.27 -26.30
C PHE A 128 -6.08 2.09 -27.23
N ASP A 129 -7.24 1.44 -27.05
CA ASP A 129 -7.68 0.27 -27.82
C ASP A 129 -6.64 -0.88 -27.86
N LEU A 130 -5.94 -1.13 -26.74
CA LEU A 130 -4.90 -2.16 -26.70
C LEU A 130 -5.49 -3.56 -26.91
N THR A 131 -4.79 -4.36 -27.69
CA THR A 131 -5.10 -5.78 -27.87
C THR A 131 -4.61 -6.61 -26.68
N PRO A 132 -5.20 -7.80 -26.44
CA PRO A 132 -4.73 -8.70 -25.38
C PRO A 132 -3.25 -9.06 -25.47
N ASP A 133 -2.69 -9.16 -26.68
CA ASP A 133 -1.28 -9.46 -26.90
C ASP A 133 -0.38 -8.28 -26.48
N GLU A 134 -0.82 -7.04 -26.75
CA GLU A 134 -0.11 -5.83 -26.31
C GLU A 134 -0.17 -5.65 -24.79
N ILE A 135 -1.33 -5.93 -24.18
CA ILE A 135 -1.49 -5.93 -22.72
C ILE A 135 -0.57 -6.96 -22.08
N ALA A 136 -0.60 -8.22 -22.56
CA ALA A 136 0.24 -9.29 -22.03
C ALA A 136 1.73 -8.97 -22.16
N LEU A 137 2.13 -8.33 -23.27
CA LEU A 137 3.50 -7.87 -23.45
C LEU A 137 3.88 -6.82 -22.39
N LEU A 138 3.00 -5.86 -22.08
CA LEU A 138 3.25 -4.83 -21.07
C LEU A 138 3.29 -5.39 -19.64
N GLU A 139 2.37 -6.28 -19.27
CA GLU A 139 2.33 -6.90 -17.95
C GLU A 139 3.52 -7.84 -17.69
N SER A 140 4.12 -8.39 -18.75
CA SER A 140 5.30 -9.27 -18.63
C SER A 140 6.59 -8.56 -18.22
N VAL A 141 6.62 -7.22 -18.25
CA VAL A 141 7.81 -6.41 -17.97
C VAL A 141 7.82 -5.84 -16.55
N VAL A 142 6.75 -6.06 -15.78
CA VAL A 142 6.54 -5.56 -14.41
C VAL A 142 7.07 -6.52 -13.35
#